data_AF-A0A7V7RPB0-F1
#
_entry.id   AF-A0A7V7RPB0-F1
#
_cell.length_a   1.000
_cell.length_b   1.000
_cell.length_c   1.000
_cell.angle_alpha   90.00
_cell.angle_beta   90.00
_cell.angle_gamma   90.00
#
_symmetry.space_group_name_H-M   'P 1'
#
loop_
_entity.id
_entity.type
_entity.pdbx_description
1 polymer ?
#
loop_
_entity_poly.entity_id
_entity_poly.type
_entity_poly.pdbx_seq_one_letter_code
_entity_poly.pdbx_strand_id
1 'polypeptide(L)'
;MRSKEFIDYLTANGFNVYPDANYMPDLEESQLPALFVFGNGGSQSDPDLPIQFPSFQVIVKGENYKSDLTQMDKTEVIAKNLIRFLDNKIGYEIGRNHVYLSKSMQSNPIPIGVDTMGRPVFSTNFTFKIQPYKEA
;
A
#
# COMPACT_ATOMS: atom_id res chain seq x y z
N MET A 1 11.99 0.88 -8.02
CA MET A 1 10.51 0.78 -8.07
C MET A 1 9.88 2.13 -7.73
N ARG A 2 9.00 2.61 -8.61
CA ARG A 2 8.25 3.88 -8.48
C ARG A 2 6.87 3.62 -7.85
N SER A 3 6.30 4.63 -7.20
CA SER A 3 4.94 4.52 -6.62
C SER A 3 3.88 4.12 -7.65
N LYS A 4 3.97 4.62 -8.89
CA LYS A 4 3.07 4.24 -9.98
C LYS A 4 3.12 2.74 -10.30
N GLU A 5 4.31 2.15 -10.29
CA GLU A 5 4.48 0.71 -10.54
C GLU A 5 3.83 -0.11 -9.43
N PHE A 6 3.91 0.36 -8.19
CA PHE A 6 3.27 -0.29 -7.06
C PHE A 6 1.73 -0.14 -7.09
N ILE A 7 1.22 1.04 -7.44
CA ILE A 7 -0.22 1.28 -7.66
C ILE A 7 -0.76 0.33 -8.74
N ASP A 8 -0.06 0.22 -9.88
CA ASP A 8 -0.47 -0.64 -10.99
C ASP A 8 -0.49 -2.12 -10.56
N TYR A 9 0.51 -2.54 -9.80
CA TYR A 9 0.58 -3.90 -9.28
C TYR A 9 -0.58 -4.21 -8.32
N LEU A 10 -0.87 -3.32 -7.36
CA LEU A 10 -1.99 -3.51 -6.44
C LEU A 10 -3.33 -3.54 -7.19
N THR A 11 -3.51 -2.63 -8.16
CA THR A 11 -4.72 -2.57 -9.00
C THR A 11 -4.90 -3.86 -9.79
N ALA A 12 -3.84 -4.37 -10.42
CA ALA A 12 -3.86 -5.63 -11.16
C ALA A 12 -4.16 -6.86 -10.28
N ASN A 13 -3.95 -6.76 -8.96
CA ASN A 13 -4.29 -7.80 -7.99
C ASN A 13 -5.65 -7.57 -7.30
N GLY A 14 -6.48 -6.68 -7.85
CA GLY A 14 -7.88 -6.51 -7.43
C GLY A 14 -8.10 -5.52 -6.29
N PHE A 15 -7.08 -4.77 -5.88
CA PHE A 15 -7.28 -3.68 -4.94
C PHE A 15 -7.81 -2.43 -5.67
N ASN A 16 -8.77 -1.74 -5.06
CA ASN A 16 -9.19 -0.42 -5.53
C ASN A 16 -8.18 0.63 -5.05
N VAL A 17 -7.33 1.12 -5.94
CA VAL A 17 -6.23 2.04 -5.61
C VAL A 17 -6.41 3.35 -6.36
N TYR A 18 -6.28 4.46 -5.65
CA TYR A 18 -6.28 5.78 -6.28
C TYR A 18 -5.04 5.93 -7.19
N PRO A 19 -5.20 6.44 -8.43
CA PRO A 19 -4.16 6.35 -9.45
C PRO A 19 -2.96 7.29 -9.23
N ASP A 20 -3.13 8.39 -8.50
CA ASP A 20 -2.06 9.35 -8.26
C ASP A 20 -1.34 9.08 -6.95
N ALA A 21 -0.02 8.88 -7.04
CA ALA A 21 0.82 8.67 -5.88
C ALA A 21 1.01 9.96 -5.06
N ASN A 22 1.18 9.81 -3.74
CA ASN A 22 1.39 10.90 -2.79
C ASN A 22 0.24 11.92 -2.70
N TYR A 23 -0.93 11.55 -3.20
CA TYR A 23 -2.11 12.39 -3.19
C TYR A 23 -3.30 11.58 -2.66
N MET A 24 -4.08 12.21 -1.77
CA MET A 24 -5.27 11.62 -1.17
C MET A 24 -6.38 12.68 -1.20
N PRO A 25 -7.12 12.78 -2.31
CA PRO A 25 -8.29 13.66 -2.38
C PRO A 25 -9.45 13.11 -1.54
N ASP A 26 -10.44 13.97 -1.34
CA ASP A 26 -11.75 13.51 -0.91
C ASP A 26 -12.45 12.81 -2.08
N LEU A 27 -12.83 11.55 -1.87
CA LEU A 27 -13.53 10.73 -2.86
C LEU A 27 -15.02 10.70 -2.60
N GLU A 28 -15.79 10.45 -3.67
CA GLU A 28 -17.19 10.09 -3.55
C GLU A 28 -17.35 8.71 -2.90
N GLU A 29 -18.48 8.51 -2.22
CA GLU A 29 -18.73 7.27 -1.46
C GLU A 29 -18.66 6.01 -2.34
N SER A 30 -19.13 6.12 -3.59
CA SER A 30 -19.10 5.04 -4.59
C SER A 30 -17.69 4.57 -5.00
N GLN A 31 -16.65 5.35 -4.66
CA GLN A 31 -15.27 5.02 -4.97
C GLN A 31 -14.53 4.39 -3.78
N LEU A 32 -15.21 4.21 -2.65
CA LEU A 32 -14.68 3.61 -1.43
C LEU A 32 -15.13 2.14 -1.33
N PRO A 33 -14.39 1.29 -0.60
CA PRO A 33 -13.11 1.54 0.04
C PRO A 33 -11.97 1.69 -0.98
N ALA A 34 -11.00 2.56 -0.69
CA ALA A 34 -9.88 2.87 -1.58
C ALA A 34 -8.53 2.87 -0.85
N LEU A 35 -7.48 2.51 -1.59
CA LEU A 35 -6.09 2.57 -1.15
C LEU A 35 -5.40 3.79 -1.76
N PHE A 36 -4.54 4.44 -0.97
CA PHE A 36 -3.70 5.55 -1.42
C PHE A 36 -2.23 5.23 -1.12
N VAL A 37 -1.36 5.42 -2.11
CA VAL A 37 0.05 5.04 -2.01
C VAL A 37 0.93 6.29 -1.92
N PHE A 38 1.71 6.36 -0.85
CA PHE A 38 2.71 7.39 -0.61
C PHE A 38 4.10 6.74 -0.64
N GLY A 39 5.02 7.33 -1.40
CA GLY A 39 6.42 6.92 -1.43
C GLY A 39 7.19 7.64 -0.32
N ASN A 40 7.89 6.88 0.52
CA ASN A 40 8.53 7.43 1.72
C ASN A 40 10.07 7.43 1.61
N GLY A 41 10.61 7.24 0.40
CA GLY A 41 12.05 7.33 0.10
C GLY A 41 12.86 6.07 0.39
N GLY A 42 12.40 5.16 1.26
CA GLY A 42 13.13 3.95 1.60
C GLY A 42 14.37 4.18 2.47
N SER A 43 15.15 3.12 2.67
CA SER A 43 16.48 3.20 3.27
C SER A 43 17.57 3.26 2.19
N GLN A 44 18.81 3.58 2.60
CA GLN A 44 19.98 3.52 1.73
C GLN A 44 20.04 2.16 1.02
N SER A 45 20.41 2.16 -0.26
CA SER A 45 20.68 0.93 -1.02
C SER A 45 21.82 0.12 -0.41
N ASP A 46 21.88 -1.16 -0.77
CA ASP A 46 23.00 -2.00 -0.37
C ASP A 46 24.31 -1.43 -0.97
N PRO A 47 25.39 -1.31 -0.17
CA PRO A 47 26.65 -0.72 -0.64
C PRO A 47 27.42 -1.63 -1.60
N ASP A 48 27.19 -2.94 -1.53
CA ASP A 48 27.99 -3.95 -2.24
C ASP A 48 27.18 -4.64 -3.35
N LEU A 49 25.87 -4.77 -3.15
CA LEU A 49 24.97 -5.43 -4.08
C LEU A 49 24.05 -4.41 -4.78
N PRO A 50 23.59 -4.69 -6.02
CA PRO A 50 22.65 -3.82 -6.73
C PRO A 50 21.22 -3.96 -6.17
N ILE A 51 21.05 -3.86 -4.85
CA ILE A 51 19.81 -4.04 -4.12
C ILE A 51 19.34 -2.69 -3.59
N GLN A 52 18.07 -2.39 -3.78
CA GLN A 52 17.43 -1.18 -3.27
C GLN A 52 16.35 -1.54 -2.25
N PHE A 53 16.09 -0.61 -1.33
CA PHE A 53 15.13 -0.79 -0.25
C PHE A 53 14.03 0.29 -0.24
N PRO A 54 13.23 0.42 -1.32
CA PRO A 54 12.17 1.42 -1.34
C PRO A 54 11.11 1.07 -0.29
N SER A 55 10.49 2.12 0.25
CA SER A 55 9.38 2.00 1.18
C SER A 55 8.18 2.83 0.74
N PHE A 56 7.00 2.32 1.06
CA PHE A 56 5.73 2.96 0.74
C PHE A 56 4.80 2.90 1.95
N GLN A 57 4.10 3.99 2.20
CA GLN A 57 2.93 4.00 3.07
C GLN A 57 1.70 3.77 2.21
N VAL A 58 0.83 2.85 2.63
CA VAL A 58 -0.48 2.65 2.05
C VAL A 58 -1.53 3.05 3.07
N ILE A 59 -2.35 4.03 2.72
CA ILE A 59 -3.51 4.45 3.50
C ILE A 59 -4.73 3.73 2.93
N VAL A 60 -5.52 3.09 3.79
CA VAL A 60 -6.78 2.44 3.46
C VAL A 60 -7.90 3.29 4.03
N LYS A 61 -8.78 3.79 3.15
CA LYS A 61 -9.94 4.60 3.52
C LYS A 61 -11.21 3.81 3.25
N GLY A 62 -12.02 3.63 4.28
CA GLY A 62 -13.30 2.95 4.20
C GLY A 62 -14.45 3.84 3.79
N GLU A 63 -15.63 3.25 3.69
CA GLU A 63 -16.89 3.98 3.59
C GLU A 63 -17.32 4.57 4.95
N ASN A 64 -18.31 5.43 4.94
CA ASN A 64 -18.79 6.15 6.10
C ASN A 64 -19.34 5.19 7.17
N TYR A 65 -18.70 5.18 8.34
CA TYR A 65 -19.11 4.29 9.43
C TYR A 65 -20.44 4.73 10.06
N LYS A 66 -20.87 5.98 9.85
CA LYS A 66 -22.16 6.48 10.36
C LYS A 66 -23.34 5.91 9.57
N SER A 67 -23.16 5.56 8.29
CA SER A 67 -24.16 4.84 7.51
C SER A 67 -24.13 3.33 7.77
N ASP A 68 -22.97 2.77 8.10
CA ASP A 68 -22.81 1.36 8.44
C ASP A 68 -21.70 1.19 9.48
N LEU A 69 -22.09 0.82 10.71
CA LEU A 69 -21.15 0.69 11.84
C LEU A 69 -20.11 -0.43 11.62
N THR A 70 -20.34 -1.36 10.69
CA THR A 70 -19.38 -2.42 10.35
C THR A 70 -18.21 -1.92 9.50
N GLN A 71 -18.27 -0.70 8.98
CA GLN A 71 -17.23 -0.17 8.08
C GLN A 71 -15.85 -0.04 8.77
N MET A 72 -15.81 0.20 10.09
CA MET A 72 -14.55 0.20 10.83
C MET A 72 -13.84 -1.16 10.71
N ASP A 73 -14.56 -2.24 11.00
CA ASP A 73 -14.04 -3.61 10.93
C ASP A 73 -13.72 -4.01 9.48
N LYS A 74 -14.62 -3.74 8.53
CA LYS A 74 -14.40 -4.01 7.10
C LYS A 74 -13.13 -3.34 6.58
N THR A 75 -12.89 -2.09 6.97
CA THR A 75 -11.70 -1.34 6.54
C THR A 75 -10.43 -1.88 7.16
N GLU A 76 -10.48 -2.27 8.44
CA GLU A 76 -9.35 -2.92 9.10
C GLU A 76 -9.02 -4.27 8.44
N VAL A 77 -10.05 -5.05 8.09
CA VAL A 77 -9.90 -6.33 7.37
C VAL A 77 -9.22 -6.12 6.01
N ILE A 78 -9.59 -5.08 5.26
CA ILE A 78 -8.92 -4.74 3.99
C ILE A 78 -7.44 -4.43 4.23
N ALA A 79 -7.13 -3.62 5.23
CA ALA A 79 -5.73 -3.28 5.55
C ALA A 79 -4.92 -4.51 6.00
N LYS A 80 -5.51 -5.41 6.78
CA LYS A 80 -4.90 -6.70 7.16
C LYS A 80 -4.71 -7.63 5.95
N ASN A 81 -5.66 -7.65 5.03
CA ASN A 81 -5.56 -8.45 3.80
C ASN A 81 -4.44 -7.92 2.90
N LEU A 82 -4.28 -6.60 2.80
CA LEU A 82 -3.15 -5.99 2.09
C LEU A 82 -1.80 -6.41 2.72
N ILE A 83 -1.68 -6.37 4.05
CA ILE A 83 -0.49 -6.85 4.76
C ILE A 83 -0.20 -8.30 4.38
N ARG A 84 -1.17 -9.20 4.61
CA ARG A 84 -1.01 -10.64 4.33
C ARG A 84 -0.66 -10.93 2.88
N PHE A 85 -1.27 -10.21 1.96
CA PHE A 85 -1.04 -10.34 0.53
C PHE A 85 0.43 -10.05 0.15
N LEU A 86 1.02 -8.98 0.70
CA LEU A 86 2.43 -8.64 0.43
C LEU A 86 3.41 -9.47 1.27
N ASP A 87 3.07 -9.78 2.52
CA ASP A 87 3.95 -10.48 3.46
C ASP A 87 4.22 -11.95 3.12
N ASN A 88 3.28 -12.58 2.41
CA ASN A 88 3.36 -13.98 2.01
C ASN A 88 3.99 -14.18 0.63
N LYS A 89 4.42 -13.10 -0.04
CA LYS A 89 5.02 -13.16 -1.37
C LYS A 89 6.54 -13.13 -1.30
N ILE A 90 7.16 -14.02 -2.07
CA ILE A 90 8.61 -14.13 -2.24
C ILE A 90 8.87 -14.24 -3.74
N GLY A 91 9.83 -13.48 -4.25
CA GLY A 91 10.29 -13.57 -5.64
C GLY A 91 9.19 -13.30 -6.66
N TYR A 92 8.86 -12.03 -6.88
CA TYR A 92 7.83 -11.61 -7.83
C TYR A 92 8.18 -10.27 -8.48
N GLU A 93 7.37 -9.85 -9.44
CA GLU A 93 7.67 -8.67 -10.26
C GLU A 93 6.72 -7.50 -9.97
N ILE A 94 7.28 -6.31 -9.83
CA ILE A 94 6.54 -5.04 -9.84
C ILE A 94 7.19 -4.09 -10.85
N GLY A 95 6.48 -3.79 -11.93
CA GLY A 95 7.02 -3.02 -13.04
C GLY A 95 8.26 -3.72 -13.63
N ARG A 96 9.41 -3.02 -13.61
CA ARG A 96 10.71 -3.56 -14.04
C ARG A 96 11.63 -3.93 -12.86
N ASN A 97 11.07 -4.34 -11.74
CA ASN A 97 11.83 -4.62 -10.52
C ASN A 97 11.51 -6.03 -10.01
N HIS A 98 12.56 -6.83 -9.86
CA HIS A 98 12.44 -8.10 -9.14
C HIS A 98 12.36 -7.82 -7.64
N VAL A 99 11.25 -8.21 -7.03
CA VAL A 99 11.00 -8.09 -5.59
C VAL A 99 11.32 -9.43 -4.94
N TYR A 100 12.43 -9.49 -4.19
CA TYR A 100 12.77 -10.69 -3.43
C TYR A 100 11.78 -10.92 -2.30
N LEU A 101 11.49 -9.85 -1.55
CA LEU A 101 10.53 -9.85 -0.47
C LEU A 101 9.94 -8.45 -0.29
N SER A 102 8.71 -8.44 0.19
CA SER A 102 8.02 -7.27 0.73
C SER A 102 7.58 -7.58 2.15
N LYS A 103 7.72 -6.61 3.05
CA LYS A 103 7.26 -6.75 4.43
C LYS A 103 6.58 -5.50 4.93
N SER A 104 5.46 -5.67 5.61
CA SER A 104 4.90 -4.63 6.46
C SER A 104 5.85 -4.35 7.62
N MET A 105 6.09 -3.07 7.92
CA MET A 105 6.88 -2.66 9.08
C MET A 105 6.14 -2.87 10.40
N GLN A 106 4.81 -2.98 10.34
CA GLN A 106 3.94 -3.24 11.48
C GLN A 106 3.21 -4.57 11.29
N SER A 107 2.99 -5.32 12.37
CA SER A 107 2.25 -6.60 12.31
C SER A 107 0.73 -6.42 12.12
N ASN A 108 0.23 -5.22 12.35
CA ASN A 108 -1.17 -4.83 12.17
C ASN A 108 -1.23 -3.42 11.55
N PRO A 109 -2.32 -3.08 10.85
CA PRO A 109 -2.50 -1.73 10.35
C PRO A 109 -2.61 -0.73 11.51
N ILE A 110 -2.05 0.45 11.31
CA ILE A 110 -2.10 1.56 12.26
C ILE A 110 -3.45 2.26 12.08
N PRO A 111 -4.33 2.30 13.09
CA PRO A 111 -5.54 3.11 13.02
C PRO A 111 -5.17 4.59 13.05
N ILE A 112 -5.58 5.33 12.03
CA ILE A 112 -5.48 6.79 12.01
C ILE A 112 -6.72 7.42 12.68
N GLY A 113 -7.85 6.70 12.63
CA GLY A 113 -9.12 7.11 13.22
C GLY A 113 -10.15 7.29 12.13
N VAL A 114 -10.89 8.39 12.20
CA VAL A 114 -11.96 8.71 11.27
C VAL A 114 -11.68 10.10 10.67
N ASP A 115 -11.89 10.24 9.37
CA ASP A 115 -11.77 11.54 8.72
C ASP A 115 -12.96 12.48 9.04
N THR A 116 -12.92 13.68 8.47
CA THR A 116 -13.97 14.70 8.64
C THR A 116 -15.34 14.26 8.13
N MET A 117 -15.39 13.30 7.19
CA MET A 117 -16.63 12.77 6.60
C MET A 117 -17.18 11.57 7.36
N GLY A 118 -16.51 11.08 8.40
CA GLY A 118 -16.96 9.89 9.11
C GLY A 118 -16.46 8.58 8.47
N ARG A 119 -15.35 8.59 7.73
CA ARG A 119 -14.79 7.40 7.09
C ARG A 119 -13.60 6.88 7.90
N PRO A 120 -13.54 5.58 8.23
CA PRO A 120 -12.42 5.01 8.95
C PRO A 120 -11.16 5.02 8.06
N VAL A 121 -10.02 5.31 8.67
CA VAL A 121 -8.73 5.42 8.00
C VAL A 121 -7.70 4.57 8.74
N PHE A 122 -7.03 3.71 7.99
CA PHE A 122 -5.92 2.90 8.46
C PHE A 122 -4.68 3.16 7.61
N SER A 123 -3.51 2.93 8.17
CA SER A 123 -2.23 3.09 7.48
C SER A 123 -1.36 1.85 7.67
N THR A 124 -0.58 1.48 6.67
CA THR A 124 0.45 0.45 6.79
C THR A 124 1.69 0.86 6.01
N ASN A 125 2.86 0.70 6.60
CA ASN A 125 4.12 0.95 5.91
C ASN A 125 4.70 -0.37 5.42
N PHE A 126 5.20 -0.38 4.19
CA PHE A 126 5.85 -1.53 3.58
C PHE A 126 7.28 -1.17 3.16
N THR A 127 8.19 -2.09 3.41
CA THR A 127 9.55 -2.06 2.89
C THR A 127 9.73 -3.21 1.91
N PHE A 128 10.43 -2.94 0.83
CA PHE A 128 10.70 -3.91 -0.22
C PHE A 128 12.21 -4.12 -0.31
N LYS A 129 12.64 -5.35 -0.62
CA LYS A 129 14.00 -5.63 -1.06
C LYS A 129 13.94 -5.96 -2.54
N ILE A 130 14.50 -5.09 -3.37
CA ILE A 130 14.39 -5.21 -4.84
C ILE A 130 15.74 -5.21 -5.53
N GLN A 131 15.79 -5.82 -6.70
CA GLN A 131 16.86 -5.64 -7.69
C GLN A 131 16.24 -5.05 -8.96
N PRO A 132 16.71 -3.89 -9.43
CA PRO A 132 16.32 -3.37 -10.74
C PRO A 132 16.81 -4.33 -11.84
N TYR A 133 15.98 -4.59 -12.86
CA TYR A 133 16.48 -5.29 -14.05
C TYR A 133 17.59 -4.43 -14.69
N LYS A 134 18.76 -5.03 -14.91
CA LYS A 134 19.75 -4.45 -15.83
C LYS A 134 19.22 -4.67 -17.24
N GLU A 135 19.00 -3.59 -17.99
CA GLU A 135 18.88 -3.72 -19.45
C GLU A 135 20.20 -4.35 -19.95
N ALA A 136 20.08 -5.38 -20.80
CA ALA A 136 21.21 -6.11 -21.38
C ALA A 136 21.87 -5.29 -22.49
#